data_AF-A0AA40RXY7-F1
#
_entry.id   AF-A0AA40RXY7-F1
#
_cell.length_a   1.000
_cell.length_b   1.000
_cell.length_c   1.000
_cell.angle_alpha   90.00
_cell.angle_beta   90.00
_cell.angle_gamma   90.00
#
_symmetry.space_group_name_H-M   'P 1'
#
loop_
_entity.id
_entity.type
_entity.pdbx_description
1 polymer ?
#
loop_
_entity_poly.entity_id
_entity_poly.type
_entity_poly.pdbx_seq_one_letter_code
_entity_poly.pdbx_strand_id
1 'polypeptide(L)'
;FVQSLKIAKVIYLPFYINTQKKLQVKVLPPLETVKRINEEKLSIGRFGDGEMIIMFQQRVIGFQKFDPKLANELFKSATPSGKYVIAIPHGFMTTKDDNLRTAVFWWKYVFENKKHIRTLTDHAKTKLFFDTNFSRTTTELKNTDTVDNVIREVKNIWLN
;
A
#
# COMPACT_ATOMS: atom_id res chain seq x y z
N PHE A 1 24.04 -2.16 9.61
CA PHE A 1 22.80 -2.11 8.81
C PHE A 1 22.26 -3.48 8.40
N VAL A 2 23.04 -4.35 7.74
CA VAL A 2 22.53 -5.69 7.32
C VAL A 2 22.17 -6.58 8.52
N GLN A 3 22.99 -6.57 9.59
CA GLN A 3 22.74 -7.37 10.80
C GLN A 3 21.46 -6.92 11.54
N SER A 4 21.18 -5.62 11.61
CA SER A 4 19.95 -5.10 12.21
C SER A 4 18.70 -5.49 11.41
N LEU A 5 18.79 -5.58 10.08
CA LEU A 5 17.68 -6.09 9.24
C LEU A 5 17.43 -7.59 9.47
N LYS A 6 18.48 -8.39 9.66
CA LYS A 6 18.36 -9.83 9.97
C LYS A 6 17.69 -10.05 11.34
N ILE A 7 18.03 -9.25 12.34
CA ILE A 7 17.39 -9.30 13.67
C ILE A 7 15.92 -8.88 13.56
N ALA A 8 15.64 -7.76 12.88
CA ALA A 8 14.27 -7.30 12.66
C ALA A 8 13.42 -8.33 11.91
N LYS A 9 14.00 -9.07 10.96
CA LYS A 9 13.32 -10.20 10.29
C LYS A 9 12.86 -11.25 11.30
N VAL A 10 13.73 -11.71 12.19
CA VAL A 10 13.39 -12.74 13.19
C VAL A 10 12.27 -12.25 14.11
N ILE A 11 12.31 -10.97 14.49
CA ILE A 11 11.30 -10.36 15.36
C ILE A 11 9.96 -10.24 14.63
N TYR A 12 9.91 -9.53 13.50
CA TYR A 12 8.64 -9.08 12.93
C TYR A 12 8.01 -10.06 11.94
N LEU A 13 8.78 -10.90 11.24
CA LEU A 13 8.24 -11.77 10.20
C LEU A 13 7.18 -12.76 10.72
N PRO A 14 7.33 -13.43 11.86
CA PRO A 14 6.29 -14.33 12.38
C PRO A 14 4.98 -13.59 12.70
N PHE A 15 5.09 -12.41 13.32
CA PHE A 15 3.93 -11.59 13.64
C PHE A 15 3.26 -11.01 12.41
N TYR A 16 4.04 -10.62 11.40
CA TYR A 16 3.56 -10.20 10.10
C TYR A 16 2.73 -11.31 9.43
N ILE A 17 3.26 -12.53 9.33
CA ILE A 17 2.56 -13.67 8.72
C ILE A 17 1.24 -13.94 9.44
N ASN A 18 1.24 -13.96 10.78
CA ASN A 18 0.02 -14.14 11.55
C ASN A 18 -1.00 -13.00 11.35
N THR A 19 -0.53 -11.75 11.24
CA THR A 19 -1.39 -10.58 11.02
C THR A 19 -2.01 -10.63 9.62
N GLN A 20 -1.22 -10.94 8.59
CA GLN A 20 -1.65 -11.07 7.20
C GLN A 20 -2.74 -12.13 7.03
N LYS A 21 -2.55 -13.31 7.65
CA LYS A 21 -3.57 -14.38 7.70
C LYS A 21 -4.90 -13.92 8.31
N LYS A 22 -4.86 -12.98 9.26
CA LYS A 22 -6.06 -12.43 9.93
C LYS A 22 -6.70 -11.26 9.19
N LEU A 23 -5.93 -10.52 8.38
CA LEU A 23 -6.46 -9.41 7.58
C LEU A 23 -7.20 -9.90 6.34
N GLN A 24 -6.69 -10.96 5.68
CA GLN A 24 -7.30 -11.58 4.49
C GLN A 24 -7.64 -10.58 3.36
N VAL A 25 -6.86 -9.51 3.24
CA VAL A 25 -6.99 -8.56 2.13
C VAL A 25 -6.26 -9.09 0.90
N LYS A 26 -6.81 -8.78 -0.29
CA LYS A 26 -6.17 -9.04 -1.57
C LYS A 26 -5.78 -7.71 -2.21
N VAL A 27 -4.53 -7.61 -2.63
CA VAL A 27 -3.98 -6.44 -3.33
C VAL A 27 -3.51 -6.90 -4.71
N LEU A 28 -3.98 -6.24 -5.76
CA LEU A 28 -3.52 -6.52 -7.12
C LEU A 28 -2.01 -6.20 -7.24
N PRO A 29 -1.24 -6.97 -8.01
CA PRO A 29 0.14 -6.62 -8.30
C PRO A 29 0.27 -5.24 -8.96
N PRO A 30 1.44 -4.57 -8.85
CA PRO A 30 1.68 -3.25 -9.46
C PRO A 30 1.36 -3.18 -10.95
N LEU A 31 1.78 -4.19 -11.73
CA LEU A 31 1.56 -4.19 -13.18
C LEU A 31 0.08 -4.32 -13.52
N GLU A 32 -0.61 -5.24 -12.85
CA GLU A 32 -2.05 -5.46 -13.02
C GLU A 32 -2.87 -4.23 -12.63
N THR A 33 -2.47 -3.58 -11.52
CA THR A 33 -3.06 -2.32 -11.06
C THR A 33 -3.07 -1.27 -12.16
N VAL A 34 -1.93 -1.07 -12.82
CA VAL A 34 -1.80 -0.03 -13.86
C VAL A 34 -2.52 -0.41 -15.15
N LYS A 35 -2.47 -1.69 -15.55
CA LYS A 35 -3.24 -2.19 -16.71
C LYS A 35 -4.73 -1.93 -16.53
N ARG A 36 -5.30 -2.30 -15.39
CA ARG A 36 -6.72 -2.08 -15.10
C ARG A 36 -7.10 -0.60 -15.07
N ILE A 37 -6.24 0.27 -14.53
CA ILE A 37 -6.46 1.72 -14.59
C ILE A 37 -6.60 2.19 -16.05
N ASN A 38 -5.71 1.72 -16.93
CA ASN A 38 -5.69 2.13 -18.33
C ASN A 38 -6.85 1.55 -19.15
N GLU A 39 -7.15 0.26 -18.97
CA GLU A 39 -8.20 -0.47 -19.71
C GLU A 39 -9.61 0.00 -19.30
N GLU A 40 -9.87 0.13 -18.01
CA GLU A 40 -11.20 0.46 -17.48
C GLU A 40 -11.41 1.99 -17.29
N LYS A 41 -10.35 2.78 -17.48
CA LYS A 41 -10.31 4.23 -17.27
C LYS A 41 -10.72 4.62 -15.85
N LEU A 42 -10.05 4.03 -14.86
CA LEU A 42 -10.37 4.18 -13.44
C LEU A 42 -9.72 5.42 -12.83
N SER A 43 -10.43 6.07 -11.91
CA SER A 43 -9.84 6.99 -10.94
C SER A 43 -9.34 6.18 -9.74
N ILE A 44 -8.22 6.59 -9.12
CA ILE A 44 -7.60 5.82 -8.04
C ILE A 44 -7.21 6.69 -6.85
N GLY A 45 -7.63 6.29 -5.65
CA GLY A 45 -7.16 6.84 -4.38
C GLY A 45 -6.15 5.89 -3.73
N ARG A 46 -4.92 6.36 -3.48
CA ARG A 46 -3.83 5.57 -2.89
C ARG A 46 -3.65 5.95 -1.42
N PHE A 47 -3.69 4.98 -0.53
CA PHE A 47 -3.60 5.19 0.92
C PHE A 47 -2.37 4.48 1.48
N GLY A 48 -1.23 5.16 1.48
CA GLY A 48 0.05 4.67 1.98
C GLY A 48 0.19 4.79 3.50
N ASP A 49 1.41 4.56 4.00
CA ASP A 49 1.74 4.73 5.41
C ASP A 49 1.55 6.17 5.90
N GLY A 50 1.84 7.16 5.06
CA GLY A 50 1.59 8.58 5.35
C GLY A 50 0.11 8.89 5.58
N GLU A 51 -0.78 8.46 4.68
CA GLU A 51 -2.22 8.67 4.83
C GLU A 51 -2.77 7.97 6.06
N MET A 52 -2.28 6.76 6.36
CA MET A 52 -2.64 6.02 7.57
C MET A 52 -2.23 6.76 8.86
N ILE A 53 -1.05 7.41 8.88
CA ILE A 53 -0.60 8.24 10.00
C ILE A 53 -1.55 9.44 10.18
N ILE A 54 -1.91 10.13 9.10
CA ILE A 54 -2.81 11.28 9.17
C ILE A 54 -4.19 10.84 9.68
N MET A 55 -4.78 9.79 9.09
CA MET A 55 -6.13 9.32 9.42
C MET A 55 -6.25 8.82 10.86
N PHE A 56 -5.28 8.03 11.33
CA PHE A 56 -5.47 7.23 12.55
C PHE A 56 -4.56 7.59 13.70
N GLN A 57 -3.38 8.18 13.43
CA GLN A 57 -2.45 8.59 14.48
C GLN A 57 -2.51 10.10 14.75
N GLN A 58 -3.18 10.88 13.89
CA GLN A 58 -3.36 12.32 14.02
C GLN A 58 -2.02 13.07 14.16
N ARG A 59 -1.03 12.65 13.37
CA ARG A 59 0.33 13.20 13.39
C ARG A 59 0.67 13.89 12.07
N VAL A 60 1.61 14.82 12.16
CA VAL A 60 2.22 15.44 10.98
C VAL A 60 3.07 14.41 10.23
N ILE A 61 3.13 14.55 8.91
CA ILE A 61 4.12 13.87 8.07
C ILE A 61 5.01 14.92 7.40
N GLY A 62 6.13 14.51 6.80
CA GLY A 62 7.22 15.43 6.41
C GLY A 62 6.80 16.69 5.64
N PHE A 63 5.81 16.59 4.75
CA PHE A 63 5.33 17.72 3.93
C PHE A 63 3.90 18.18 4.28
N GLN A 64 3.19 17.49 5.18
CA GLN A 64 1.77 17.77 5.47
C GLN A 64 1.57 17.89 6.99
N LYS A 65 1.18 19.09 7.43
CA LYS A 65 0.73 19.32 8.80
C LYS A 65 -0.56 18.55 9.06
N PHE A 66 -0.77 18.14 10.31
CA PHE A 66 -2.01 17.51 10.71
C PHE A 66 -3.15 18.53 10.64
N ASP A 67 -4.24 18.10 10.02
CA ASP A 67 -5.51 18.81 9.97
C ASP A 67 -6.62 17.76 10.20
N PRO A 68 -7.44 17.90 11.26
CA PRO A 68 -8.56 16.99 11.52
C PRO A 68 -9.54 16.88 10.36
N LYS A 69 -9.77 17.96 9.60
CA LYS A 69 -10.64 17.96 8.43
C LYS A 69 -10.05 17.09 7.33
N LEU A 70 -8.74 17.22 7.08
CA LEU A 70 -8.03 16.37 6.11
C LEU A 70 -8.11 14.88 6.50
N ALA A 71 -7.86 14.54 7.77
CA ALA A 71 -7.96 13.17 8.25
C ALA A 71 -9.35 12.56 8.03
N ASN A 72 -10.40 13.34 8.30
CA ASN A 72 -11.78 12.93 8.09
C ASN A 72 -12.13 12.76 6.61
N GLU A 73 -11.71 13.69 5.75
CA GLU A 73 -11.96 13.59 4.30
C GLU A 73 -11.16 12.44 3.66
N LEU A 74 -9.91 12.19 4.10
CA LEU A 74 -9.14 11.01 3.71
C LEU A 74 -9.89 9.73 4.05
N PHE A 75 -10.37 9.60 5.30
CA PHE A 75 -11.09 8.41 5.72
C PHE A 75 -12.37 8.19 4.91
N LYS A 76 -13.18 9.23 4.70
CA LYS A 76 -14.37 9.15 3.84
C LYS A 76 -14.05 8.76 2.40
N SER A 77 -12.95 9.28 1.85
CA SER A 77 -12.51 8.96 0.50
C SER A 77 -11.97 7.53 0.35
N ALA A 78 -11.77 6.80 1.45
CA ALA A 78 -11.32 5.41 1.43
C ALA A 78 -12.44 4.39 1.13
N THR A 79 -13.50 4.82 0.45
CA THR A 79 -14.60 3.96 -0.01
C THR A 79 -14.69 4.03 -1.53
N PRO A 80 -14.62 2.89 -2.26
CA PRO A 80 -14.73 2.88 -3.72
C PRO A 80 -16.14 3.31 -4.16
N SER A 81 -16.25 3.93 -5.34
CA SER A 81 -17.53 4.37 -5.89
C SER A 81 -17.46 4.50 -7.41
N GLY A 82 -18.32 3.79 -8.14
CA GLY A 82 -18.31 3.80 -9.60
C GLY A 82 -16.94 3.42 -10.17
N LYS A 83 -16.33 4.33 -10.94
CA LYS A 83 -14.97 4.17 -11.50
C LYS A 83 -13.83 4.56 -10.54
N TYR A 84 -14.14 4.98 -9.32
CA TYR A 84 -13.15 5.30 -8.30
C TYR A 84 -12.81 4.05 -7.47
N VAL A 85 -11.54 3.66 -7.49
CA VAL A 85 -11.02 2.48 -6.80
C VAL A 85 -10.02 2.85 -5.70
N ILE A 86 -9.90 1.96 -4.71
CA ILE A 86 -9.02 2.16 -3.55
C ILE A 86 -7.77 1.30 -3.70
N ALA A 87 -6.62 1.93 -3.50
CA ALA A 87 -5.32 1.29 -3.42
C ALA A 87 -4.76 1.33 -2.00
N ILE A 88 -4.16 0.21 -1.58
CA ILE A 88 -3.42 0.06 -0.32
C ILE A 88 -2.06 -0.59 -0.62
N PRO A 89 -1.06 -0.47 0.27
CA PRO A 89 0.23 -1.10 0.04
C PRO A 89 0.11 -2.61 -0.09
N HIS A 90 0.71 -3.21 -1.13
CA HIS A 90 0.74 -4.68 -1.24
C HIS A 90 1.42 -5.34 -0.04
N GLY A 91 2.29 -4.61 0.68
CA GLY A 91 2.87 -5.03 1.96
C GLY A 91 1.83 -5.52 2.98
N PHE A 92 0.57 -5.06 2.92
CA PHE A 92 -0.51 -5.55 3.80
C PHE A 92 -0.93 -6.99 3.49
N MET A 93 -0.63 -7.48 2.28
CA MET A 93 -0.90 -8.84 1.81
C MET A 93 0.37 -9.69 1.67
N THR A 94 1.45 -9.15 1.13
CA THR A 94 2.71 -9.87 0.90
C THR A 94 3.87 -8.90 0.73
N THR A 95 5.10 -9.36 0.97
CA THR A 95 6.34 -8.61 0.66
C THR A 95 7.28 -9.45 -0.21
N LYS A 96 6.74 -10.42 -0.95
CA LYS A 96 7.55 -11.41 -1.69
C LYS A 96 8.44 -10.76 -2.76
N ASP A 97 7.91 -9.72 -3.41
CA ASP A 97 8.54 -9.03 -4.54
C ASP A 97 9.41 -7.85 -4.08
N ASP A 98 9.27 -7.43 -2.82
CA ASP A 98 10.01 -6.33 -2.20
C ASP A 98 11.47 -6.69 -1.92
N ASN A 99 12.38 -5.73 -2.07
CA ASN A 99 13.72 -5.85 -1.51
C ASN A 99 13.68 -5.99 0.02
N LEU A 100 14.77 -6.49 0.63
CA LEU A 100 14.77 -6.82 2.06
C LEU A 100 14.48 -5.61 2.96
N ARG A 101 14.93 -4.40 2.59
CA ARG A 101 14.71 -3.19 3.37
C ARG A 101 13.22 -2.83 3.40
N THR A 102 12.58 -2.85 2.24
CA THR A 102 11.14 -2.59 2.10
C THR A 102 10.31 -3.66 2.79
N ALA A 103 10.67 -4.94 2.63
CA ALA A 103 10.00 -6.04 3.31
C ALA A 103 10.04 -5.89 4.84
N VAL A 104 11.21 -5.61 5.42
CA VAL A 104 11.37 -5.42 6.88
C VAL A 104 10.55 -4.23 7.38
N PHE A 105 10.49 -3.13 6.61
CA PHE A 105 9.64 -1.99 6.94
C PHE A 105 8.17 -2.42 7.03
N TRP A 106 7.65 -3.11 6.01
CA TRP A 106 6.25 -3.55 5.99
C TRP A 106 5.94 -4.59 7.06
N TRP A 107 6.86 -5.50 7.39
CA TRP A 107 6.65 -6.46 8.47
C TRP A 107 6.41 -5.76 9.81
N LYS A 108 7.26 -4.77 10.14
CA LYS A 108 7.10 -3.95 11.33
C LYS A 108 5.81 -3.14 11.27
N TYR A 109 5.61 -2.40 10.17
CA TYR A 109 4.49 -1.49 10.01
C TYR A 109 3.14 -2.20 10.14
N VAL A 110 2.96 -3.32 9.45
CA VAL A 110 1.71 -4.10 9.48
C VAL A 110 1.44 -4.66 10.86
N PHE A 111 2.46 -5.17 11.55
CA PHE A 111 2.30 -5.68 12.90
C PHE A 111 1.85 -4.60 13.90
N GLU A 112 2.48 -3.42 13.83
CA GLU A 112 2.21 -2.28 14.72
C GLU A 112 0.85 -1.62 14.41
N ASN A 113 0.47 -1.54 13.14
CA ASN A 113 -0.73 -0.80 12.68
C ASN A 113 -1.92 -1.69 12.32
N LYS A 114 -1.89 -2.99 12.67
CA LYS A 114 -2.93 -3.97 12.28
C LYS A 114 -4.37 -3.55 12.58
N LYS A 115 -4.60 -2.81 13.67
CA LYS A 115 -5.93 -2.29 14.02
C LYS A 115 -6.39 -1.24 13.01
N HIS A 116 -5.53 -0.28 12.70
CA HIS A 116 -5.81 0.77 11.73
C HIS A 116 -5.99 0.21 10.32
N ILE A 117 -5.13 -0.75 9.92
CA ILE A 117 -5.28 -1.44 8.63
C ILE A 117 -6.64 -2.12 8.55
N ARG A 118 -7.04 -2.85 9.60
CA ARG A 118 -8.37 -3.47 9.67
C ARG A 118 -9.48 -2.42 9.53
N THR A 119 -9.43 -1.34 10.31
CA THR A 119 -10.40 -0.25 10.26
C THR A 119 -10.54 0.33 8.84
N LEU A 120 -9.44 0.63 8.16
CA LEU A 120 -9.47 1.11 6.77
C LEU A 120 -10.11 0.07 5.84
N THR A 121 -9.67 -1.18 5.93
CA THR A 121 -10.10 -2.24 5.00
C THR A 121 -11.56 -2.65 5.20
N ASP A 122 -12.07 -2.56 6.44
CA ASP A 122 -13.48 -2.80 6.73
C ASP A 122 -14.33 -1.59 6.31
N HIS A 123 -13.82 -0.37 6.49
CA HIS A 123 -14.48 0.86 6.00
C HIS A 123 -14.66 0.87 4.49
N ALA A 124 -13.66 0.40 3.73
CA ALA A 124 -13.69 0.34 2.27
C ALA A 124 -14.75 -0.62 1.71
N LYS A 125 -15.36 -1.49 2.55
CA LYS A 125 -16.39 -2.47 2.15
C LYS A 125 -16.00 -3.36 0.96
N THR A 126 -14.71 -3.61 0.78
CA THR A 126 -14.15 -4.51 -0.25
C THR A 126 -13.01 -5.33 0.35
N LYS A 127 -12.73 -6.49 -0.25
CA LYS A 127 -11.53 -7.30 0.05
C LYS A 127 -10.50 -7.29 -1.08
N LEU A 128 -10.84 -6.71 -2.23
CA LEU A 128 -9.94 -6.52 -3.36
C LEU A 128 -9.55 -5.04 -3.48
N PHE A 129 -8.24 -4.79 -3.45
CA PHE A 129 -7.64 -3.46 -3.53
C PHE A 129 -6.63 -3.40 -4.67
N PHE A 130 -6.39 -2.19 -5.16
CA PHE A 130 -5.29 -1.89 -6.07
C PHE A 130 -4.00 -1.66 -5.26
N ASP A 131 -2.85 -1.66 -5.93
CA ASP A 131 -1.58 -1.40 -5.25
C ASP A 131 -1.36 0.12 -5.06
N THR A 132 -0.83 0.55 -3.91
CA THR A 132 -0.31 1.92 -3.77
C THR A 132 1.09 2.05 -4.39
N ASN A 133 1.86 0.97 -4.37
CA ASN A 133 3.28 0.92 -4.68
C ASN A 133 3.58 0.84 -6.19
N PHE A 134 2.58 0.81 -7.09
CA PHE A 134 2.85 0.97 -8.54
C PHE A 134 3.54 2.31 -8.86
N SER A 135 3.36 3.30 -7.98
CA SER A 135 4.04 4.60 -8.05
C SER A 135 5.46 4.63 -7.46
N ARG A 136 5.93 3.50 -6.90
CA ARG A 136 7.17 3.42 -6.11
C ARG A 136 8.05 2.20 -6.42
N THR A 137 7.75 1.49 -7.51
CA THR A 137 8.36 0.20 -7.85
C THR A 137 9.88 0.25 -8.00
N THR A 138 10.43 1.34 -8.56
CA THR A 138 11.86 1.49 -8.86
C THR A 138 12.78 1.29 -7.66
N THR A 139 12.37 1.74 -6.48
CA THR A 139 13.19 1.67 -5.26
C THR A 139 12.85 0.48 -4.37
N GLU A 140 11.72 -0.18 -4.63
CA GLU A 140 11.09 -1.10 -3.68
C GLU A 140 11.11 -2.55 -4.15
N LEU A 141 10.97 -2.79 -5.46
CA LEU A 141 10.93 -4.14 -6.01
C LEU A 141 12.33 -4.69 -6.32
N LYS A 142 12.46 -6.02 -6.29
CA LYS A 142 13.71 -6.73 -6.65
C LYS A 142 13.91 -6.93 -8.15
N ASN A 143 12.81 -7.15 -8.89
CA ASN A 143 12.85 -7.57 -10.29
C ASN A 143 12.73 -6.35 -11.22
N THR A 144 13.78 -6.09 -12.00
CA THR A 144 13.89 -4.94 -12.89
C THR A 144 12.90 -5.00 -14.05
N ASP A 145 12.66 -6.17 -14.64
CA ASP A 145 11.69 -6.33 -15.73
C ASP A 145 10.28 -5.93 -15.29
N THR A 146 9.91 -6.28 -14.06
CA THR A 146 8.62 -5.90 -13.46
C THR A 146 8.55 -4.38 -13.29
N VAL A 147 9.63 -3.75 -12.84
CA VAL A 147 9.73 -2.29 -12.71
C VAL A 147 9.55 -1.63 -14.08
N ASP A 148 10.28 -2.08 -15.09
CA ASP A 148 10.24 -1.51 -16.45
C ASP A 148 8.85 -1.65 -17.07
N ASN A 149 8.22 -2.80 -16.90
CA ASN A 149 6.85 -3.04 -17.35
C ASN A 149 5.84 -2.11 -16.66
N VAL A 150 5.93 -1.94 -15.34
CA VAL A 150 5.06 -1.03 -14.60
C VAL A 150 5.26 0.41 -15.07
N ILE A 151 6.51 0.87 -15.20
CA ILE A 151 6.82 2.23 -15.66
C ILE A 151 6.26 2.47 -17.06
N ARG A 152 6.42 1.51 -17.97
CA ARG A 152 5.86 1.58 -19.32
C ARG A 152 4.34 1.73 -19.29
N GLU A 153 3.64 0.89 -18.52
CA GLU A 153 2.18 0.99 -18.42
C GLU A 153 1.73 2.29 -17.73
N VAL A 154 2.49 2.82 -16.77
CA VAL A 154 2.19 4.11 -16.15
C VAL A 154 2.29 5.23 -17.18
N LYS A 155 3.29 5.19 -18.07
CA LYS A 155 3.42 6.17 -19.16
C LYS A 155 2.21 6.08 -20.11
N ASN A 156 1.73 4.88 -20.40
CA ASN A 156 0.57 4.67 -21.28
C ASN A 156 -0.73 5.32 -20.75
N ILE A 157 -0.84 5.61 -19.45
CA ILE A 157 -2.00 6.35 -18.90
C ILE A 157 -2.14 7.72 -19.58
N TRP A 158 -1.03 8.37 -19.92
CA TRP A 158 -1.00 9.76 -20.41
C TRP A 158 -0.82 9.89 -21.93
N LEU A 159 -0.49 8.78 -22.59
CA LEU A 159 -0.28 8.72 -24.05
C LEU A 159 -1.57 8.37 -24.81
N ASN A 160 -2.59 7.90 -24.09
CA ASN A 160 -3.91 7.60 -24.59
C ASN A 160 -4.86 8.79 -24.39
#